data_AF-A0ABD3Y2C0-F1
#
_entry.id   AF-A0ABD3Y2C0-F1
#
_cell.length_a   1.000
_cell.length_b   1.000
_cell.length_c   1.000
_cell.angle_alpha   90.00
_cell.angle_beta   90.00
_cell.angle_gamma   90.00
#
_symmetry.space_group_name_H-M   'P 1'
#
loop_
_entity.id
_entity.type
_entity.pdbx_description
1 polymer ?
#
loop_
_entity_poly.entity_id
_entity_poly.type
_entity_poly.pdbx_seq_one_letter_code
_entity_poly.pdbx_strand_id
1 'polypeptide(L)' 'QPSDSDPCLTIIPRAEWFARKTKSVSYMKVPVVNVFIHHTAMARCYTSETCVHEIKEIQNFHMDKK' A
#
# COMPACT_ATOMS: atom_id res chain seq x y z
N GLN A 1 -7.47 29.70 -0.62
CA GLN A 1 -6.71 28.65 -1.34
C GLN A 1 -6.15 27.70 -0.30
N PRO A 2 -6.48 26.39 -0.32
CA PRO A 2 -5.76 25.41 0.47
C PRO A 2 -4.42 25.11 -0.22
N SER A 3 -3.33 25.12 0.55
CA SER A 3 -1.99 24.76 0.11
C SER A 3 -1.91 23.27 -0.22
N ASP A 4 -1.27 22.90 -1.34
CA ASP A 4 -1.10 21.53 -1.87
C ASP A 4 -0.28 20.56 -0.99
N SER A 5 0.03 20.92 0.24
CA SER A 5 0.64 20.03 1.23
C SER A 5 -0.27 19.96 2.45
N ASP A 6 -1.16 18.98 2.46
CA ASP A 6 -1.86 18.58 3.68
C ASP A 6 -0.82 17.99 4.65
N PRO A 7 -0.51 18.65 5.78
CA PRO A 7 0.50 18.18 6.72
C PRO A 7 0.13 16.87 7.42
N CYS A 8 -1.07 16.31 7.19
CA CYS A 8 -1.58 15.16 7.92
C CYS A 8 -1.47 13.80 7.20
N LEU A 9 -1.02 13.72 5.94
CA LEU A 9 -0.87 12.42 5.25
C LEU A 9 0.58 11.91 5.28
N THR A 10 0.85 10.95 6.16
CA THR A 10 2.10 10.18 6.15
C THR A 10 1.88 8.86 5.40
N ILE A 11 2.53 8.71 4.24
CA ILE A 11 2.56 7.44 3.50
C ILE A 11 3.76 6.64 3.97
N ILE A 12 3.54 5.43 4.50
CA ILE A 12 4.62 4.53 4.93
C ILE A 12 5.32 3.92 3.70
N PRO A 13 6.59 4.23 3.43
CA PRO A 13 7.34 3.70 2.30
C PRO A 13 7.45 2.17 2.34
N ARG A 14 7.66 1.56 1.15
CA ARG A 14 7.86 0.12 1.00
C ARG A 14 8.94 -0.47 1.92
N ALA A 15 10.04 0.26 2.08
CA ALA A 15 11.15 -0.18 2.92
C ALA A 15 10.76 -0.26 4.40
N GLU A 16 9.90 0.65 4.89
CA GLU A 16 9.53 0.74 6.31
C GLU A 16 8.57 -0.35 6.77
N TRP A 17 7.79 -0.93 5.86
CA TRP A 17 7.01 -2.15 6.14
C TRP A 17 7.68 -3.43 5.66
N PHE A 18 8.98 -3.36 5.31
CA PHE A 18 9.81 -4.51 4.91
C PHE A 18 9.28 -5.26 3.69
N ALA A 19 8.79 -4.52 2.69
CA ALA A 19 8.29 -5.08 1.46
C ALA A 19 9.38 -5.86 0.69
N ARG A 20 9.02 -7.02 0.14
CA ARG A 20 9.83 -7.72 -0.86
C ARG A 20 10.02 -6.86 -2.12
N LYS A 21 11.12 -7.11 -2.85
CA LYS A 21 11.36 -6.51 -4.16
C LYS A 21 10.24 -6.89 -5.14
N THR A 22 9.76 -5.94 -5.93
CA THR A 22 8.76 -6.19 -6.98
C THR A 22 9.34 -7.12 -8.06
N LYS A 23 8.52 -8.01 -8.62
CA LYS A 23 8.93 -8.91 -9.71
C LYS A 23 9.10 -8.18 -11.05
N SER A 24 8.24 -7.19 -11.30
CA SER A 24 8.25 -6.35 -12.50
C SER A 24 7.69 -4.96 -12.16
N VAL A 25 7.95 -3.98 -13.03
CA VAL A 25 7.46 -2.61 -12.90
C VAL A 25 6.85 -2.17 -14.22
N SER A 26 5.63 -1.65 -14.16
CA SER A 26 4.96 -0.97 -15.27
C SER A 26 4.51 0.40 -14.76
N TYR A 27 4.81 1.45 -15.51
CA TYR A 27 4.51 2.82 -15.10
C TYR A 27 3.13 3.26 -15.60
N MET A 28 2.35 3.90 -14.73
CA MET A 28 1.05 4.47 -15.10
C MET A 28 1.23 5.80 -15.83
N LYS A 29 0.30 6.11 -16.75
CA LYS A 29 0.18 7.44 -17.33
C LYS A 29 -0.40 8.40 -16.28
N VAL A 30 0.32 9.47 -15.99
CA VAL A 30 -0.11 10.52 -15.05
C VAL A 30 -0.65 11.75 -15.80
N PRO A 31 -1.64 12.48 -15.24
CA PRO A 31 -2.37 12.17 -14.00
C PRO A 31 -3.36 11.00 -14.20
N VAL A 32 -3.60 10.22 -13.14
CA VAL A 32 -4.67 9.21 -13.13
C VAL A 32 -6.02 9.88 -12.93
N VAL A 33 -7.08 9.37 -13.58
CA VAL A 33 -8.42 10.00 -13.58
C VAL A 33 -9.49 9.22 -12.80
N ASN A 34 -9.18 7.98 -12.39
CA ASN A 34 -10.10 7.11 -11.66
C ASN A 34 -9.48 6.61 -10.36
N VAL A 35 -10.29 6.49 -9.31
CA VAL A 35 -9.92 5.88 -8.02
C VAL A 35 -10.90 4.74 -7.74
N PHE A 36 -10.37 3.55 -7.47
CA PHE A 36 -11.15 2.38 -7.09
C PHE A 36 -10.89 2.05 -5.61
N ILE A 37 -11.95 1.96 -4.81
CA ILE A 37 -11.85 1.70 -3.37
C ILE A 37 -12.13 0.21 -3.11
N HIS A 38 -11.21 -0.44 -2.39
CA HIS A 38 -11.28 -1.87 -2.09
C HIS A 38 -11.09 -2.15 -0.59
N HIS A 39 -11.73 -3.20 -0.10
CA HIS A 39 -11.34 -3.85 1.16
C HIS A 39 -10.37 -5.01 0.86
N THR A 40 -9.58 -5.42 1.85
CA THR A 40 -8.60 -6.52 1.70
C THR A 40 -9.24 -7.91 1.77
N ALA A 41 -10.41 -8.04 2.41
CA ALA A 41 -11.03 -9.33 2.77
C ALA A 41 -10.12 -10.24 3.63
N MET A 42 -9.15 -9.65 4.32
CA MET A 42 -8.28 -10.31 5.29
C MET A 42 -8.58 -9.79 6.70
N ALA A 43 -7.73 -10.13 7.68
CA ALA A 43 -7.88 -9.63 9.03
C ALA A 43 -7.68 -8.11 9.08
N ARG A 44 -8.34 -7.48 10.06
CA ARG A 44 -8.26 -6.05 10.33
C ARG A 44 -7.12 -5.77 11.31
N CYS A 45 -6.43 -4.66 11.11
CA CYS A 45 -5.36 -4.18 11.97
C CYS A 45 -5.67 -2.78 12.54
N TYR A 46 -4.99 -2.39 13.61
CA TYR A 46 -5.21 -1.10 14.29
C TYR A 46 -3.92 -0.42 14.78
N THR A 47 -2.80 -1.14 14.78
CA THR A 47 -1.49 -0.61 15.18
C THR A 47 -0.51 -0.71 14.01
N SER A 48 0.54 0.11 14.01
CA SER A 48 1.56 0.05 12.95
C SER A 48 2.12 -1.37 12.80
N GLU A 49 2.48 -2.01 13.91
CA GLU A 49 2.99 -3.38 13.91
C GLU A 49 2.00 -4.40 13.33
N THR A 50 0.74 -4.37 13.77
CA THR A 50 -0.28 -5.31 13.24
C THR A 50 -0.59 -5.03 11.77
N CYS A 51 -0.59 -3.77 11.34
CA CYS A 51 -0.83 -3.44 9.94
C CYS A 51 0.35 -3.80 9.02
N VAL A 52 1.59 -3.67 9.51
CA VAL A 52 2.78 -4.16 8.81
C VAL A 52 2.74 -5.68 8.67
N HIS A 53 2.26 -6.40 9.69
CA HIS A 53 2.04 -7.84 9.58
C HIS A 53 1.01 -8.18 8.48
N GLU A 54 -0.19 -7.60 8.53
CA GLU A 54 -1.26 -7.89 7.56
C GLU A 54 -0.87 -7.56 6.12
N ILE A 55 -0.20 -6.42 5.87
CA ILE A 55 0.19 -6.06 4.50
C ILE A 55 1.28 -7.00 3.93
N LYS A 56 2.11 -7.60 4.80
CA LYS A 56 3.09 -8.62 4.40
C LYS A 56 2.39 -9.92 4.02
N GLU A 57 1.36 -10.35 4.74
CA GLU A 57 0.56 -11.52 4.36
C GLU A 57 -0.13 -11.32 3.01
N ILE A 58 -0.70 -10.13 2.77
CA ILE A 58 -1.25 -9.75 1.46
C ILE A 58 -0.17 -9.82 0.37
N GLN A 59 1.02 -9.27 0.62
CA GLN A 59 2.12 -9.33 -0.34
C GLN A 59 2.53 -10.77 -0.64
N ASN A 60 2.71 -11.61 0.39
CA ASN A 60 3.13 -12.99 0.23
C ASN A 60 2.11 -13.80 -0.57
N PHE A 61 0.81 -13.63 -0.28
CA PHE A 61 -0.25 -14.28 -1.04
C PHE A 61 -0.19 -13.91 -2.53
N HIS A 62 -0.14 -12.61 -2.86
CA HIS A 62 -0.09 -12.14 -4.25
C HIS A 62 1.22 -12.44 -4.97
N MET A 63 2.33 -12.63 -4.26
CA MET A 63 3.61 -12.93 -4.88
C MET A 63 3.86 -14.44 -5.01
N ASP A 64 3.30 -15.28 -4.15
CA ASP A 64 3.68 -16.70 -4.08
C ASP A 64 2.56 -17.66 -4.49
N LYS A 65 1.29 -17.25 -4.38
CA LYS A 65 0.13 -18.15 -4.57
C LYS A 65 -0.78 -17.77 -5.74
N LYS A 66 -0.71 -16.54 -6.23
CA LYS A 66 -1.47 -16.05 -7.38
C LYS A 66 -0.56 -15.46 -8.44
#